data_AF-A0A2N3QQ96-F1
#
_entry.id   AF-A0A2N3QQ96-F1
#
_cell.length_a   1.000
_cell.length_b   1.000
_cell.length_c   1.000
_cell.angle_alpha   90.00
_cell.angle_beta   90.00
_cell.angle_gamma   90.00
#
_symmetry.space_group_name_H-M   'P 1'
#
loop_
_entity.id
_entity.type
_entity.pdbx_description
1 polymer ?
#
loop_
_entity_poly.entity_id
_entity_poly.type
_entity_poly.pdbx_seq_one_letter_code
_entity_poly.pdbx_strand_id
1 'polypeptide(L)'
;YGRVDDAVVVGDWDGDGKDTLGVRRGAVMHLRNDLGAGAASDVFSYGRADDVVLSGDWDGDGKDTFMVRRGRECHVSNSLRSGAAEKVFDYGHATDMILVGNWDGK
;
A
#
# COMPACT_ATOMS: atom_id res chain seq x y z
N TYR A 1 14.65 8.28 -4.56
CA TYR A 1 13.67 8.36 -3.46
C TYR A 1 14.18 9.31 -2.38
N GLY A 2 13.33 9.83 -1.47
CA GLY A 2 13.79 10.53 -0.27
C GLY A 2 13.52 12.05 -0.22
N ARG A 3 12.34 12.50 -0.66
CA ARG A 3 11.87 13.86 -0.33
C ARG A 3 11.31 13.89 1.10
N VAL A 4 11.27 15.07 1.73
CA VAL A 4 10.82 15.21 3.13
C VAL A 4 9.38 14.72 3.36
N ASP A 5 8.53 14.82 2.34
CA ASP A 5 7.11 14.42 2.41
C ASP A 5 6.85 13.01 1.85
N ASP A 6 7.91 12.26 1.56
CA ASP A 6 7.80 10.88 1.10
C ASP A 6 7.50 9.95 2.31
N ALA A 7 6.44 9.16 2.22
CA ALA A 7 6.19 8.06 3.16
C ALA A 7 6.74 6.76 2.60
N VAL A 8 7.41 5.96 3.41
CA VAL A 8 7.93 4.65 3.01
C VAL A 8 6.83 3.60 3.16
N VAL A 9 6.71 2.72 2.17
CA VAL A 9 5.87 1.51 2.20
C VAL A 9 6.73 0.29 1.90
N VAL A 10 6.32 -0.87 2.43
CA VAL A 10 7.05 -2.13 2.30
C VAL A 10 6.06 -3.22 1.92
N GLY A 11 6.47 -4.10 1.01
CA GLY A 11 5.68 -5.26 0.63
C GLY A 11 6.25 -6.01 -0.58
N ASP A 12 5.70 -7.18 -0.84
CA ASP A 12 6.00 -8.03 -1.99
C ASP A 12 5.11 -7.64 -3.19
N TRP A 13 5.57 -6.66 -3.98
CA TRP A 13 4.78 -6.09 -5.06
C TRP A 13 4.64 -7.02 -6.28
N ASP A 14 5.59 -7.93 -6.50
CA ASP A 14 5.62 -8.80 -7.68
C ASP A 14 5.31 -10.27 -7.39
N GLY A 15 5.19 -10.64 -6.13
CA GLY A 15 4.81 -11.98 -5.66
C GLY A 15 5.96 -12.95 -5.67
N ASP A 16 7.20 -12.47 -5.48
CA ASP A 16 8.40 -13.31 -5.47
C ASP A 16 8.76 -13.88 -4.08
N GLY A 17 7.94 -13.55 -3.08
CA GLY A 17 8.09 -13.92 -1.68
C GLY A 17 9.01 -12.99 -0.89
N LYS A 18 9.42 -11.83 -1.42
CA LYS A 18 10.30 -10.88 -0.74
C LYS A 18 9.73 -9.47 -0.70
N ASP A 19 9.69 -8.95 0.50
CA ASP A 19 9.40 -7.54 0.71
C ASP A 19 10.49 -6.64 0.12
N THR A 20 10.02 -5.62 -0.60
CA THR A 20 10.87 -4.58 -1.19
C THR A 20 10.31 -3.18 -0.86
N LEU A 21 11.03 -2.14 -1.25
CA LEU A 21 10.72 -0.77 -0.83
C LEU A 21 9.87 -0.03 -1.87
N GLY A 22 8.90 0.72 -1.37
CA GLY A 22 8.17 1.72 -2.12
C GLY A 22 8.16 3.06 -1.40
N VAL A 23 7.80 4.10 -2.16
CA VAL A 23 7.57 5.43 -1.61
C VAL A 23 6.23 5.96 -2.09
N ARG A 24 5.47 6.51 -1.16
CA ARG A 24 4.28 7.29 -1.43
C ARG A 24 4.58 8.78 -1.35
N ARG A 25 4.18 9.52 -2.37
CA ARG A 25 4.27 10.98 -2.44
C ARG A 25 2.90 11.57 -2.78
N GLY A 26 2.24 12.16 -1.79
CA GLY A 26 0.83 12.48 -1.92
C GLY A 26 0.03 11.22 -2.22
N ALA A 27 -0.75 11.20 -3.30
CA ALA A 27 -1.49 10.01 -3.73
C ALA A 27 -0.70 9.08 -4.67
N VAL A 28 0.54 9.43 -5.05
CA VAL A 28 1.33 8.68 -6.03
C VAL A 28 2.21 7.65 -5.33
N MET A 29 2.09 6.39 -5.72
CA MET A 29 2.95 5.28 -5.30
C MET A 29 4.11 5.13 -6.30
N HIS A 30 5.31 4.91 -5.79
CA HIS A 30 6.51 4.60 -6.54
C HIS A 30 7.14 3.33 -5.95
N LEU A 31 6.91 2.19 -6.58
CA LEU A 31 7.31 0.88 -6.06
C LEU A 31 8.54 0.36 -6.78
N ARG A 32 9.23 -0.56 -6.13
CA ARG A 32 10.43 -1.16 -6.69
C ARG A 32 10.50 -2.61 -6.25
N ASN A 33 10.75 -3.50 -7.20
CA ASN A 33 10.74 -4.95 -6.98
C ASN A 33 12.14 -5.50 -6.62
N ASP A 34 13.09 -4.62 -6.29
CA ASP A 34 14.41 -5.00 -5.81
C ASP A 34 14.94 -3.97 -4.80
N LEU A 35 15.94 -4.36 -4.00
CA LEU A 35 16.58 -3.48 -3.01
C LEU A 35 17.74 -2.64 -3.60
N GLY A 36 17.83 -2.53 -4.91
CA GLY A 36 18.84 -1.72 -5.61
C GLY A 36 18.52 -0.23 -5.66
N ALA A 37 19.40 0.54 -6.30
CA ALA A 37 19.17 1.94 -6.62
C ALA A 37 18.62 2.12 -8.05
N GLY A 38 17.89 3.22 -8.29
CA GLY A 38 17.37 3.56 -9.62
C GLY A 38 15.90 3.97 -9.63
N ALA A 39 15.28 3.87 -10.81
CA ALA A 39 13.87 4.21 -11.03
C ALA A 39 12.92 3.19 -10.39
N ALA A 40 11.66 3.59 -10.25
CA ALA A 40 10.56 2.73 -9.81
C ALA A 40 10.22 1.71 -10.91
N SER A 41 9.87 0.49 -10.49
CA SER A 41 9.26 -0.54 -11.35
C SER A 41 7.84 -0.15 -11.74
N ASP A 42 7.08 0.33 -10.75
CA ASP A 42 5.68 0.71 -10.91
C ASP A 42 5.41 2.11 -10.33
N VAL A 43 4.61 2.89 -11.07
CA VAL A 43 4.18 4.22 -10.66
C VAL A 43 2.71 4.42 -11.00
N PHE A 44 1.88 4.66 -9.98
CA PHE A 44 0.46 4.90 -10.15
C PHE A 44 -0.10 5.74 -9.02
N SER A 45 -1.35 6.20 -9.14
CA SER A 45 -2.02 6.98 -8.10
C SER A 45 -3.14 6.20 -7.45
N TYR A 46 -3.19 6.18 -6.12
CA TYR A 46 -4.28 5.55 -5.37
C TYR A 46 -4.57 6.31 -4.07
N GLY A 47 -5.87 6.55 -3.84
CA GLY A 47 -6.35 7.35 -2.70
C GLY A 47 -6.11 8.86 -2.83
N ARG A 48 -6.13 9.53 -1.69
CA ARG A 48 -5.90 10.99 -1.52
C ARG A 48 -4.67 11.23 -0.67
N ALA A 49 -4.01 12.37 -0.85
CA ALA A 49 -2.74 12.65 -0.19
C ALA A 49 -2.78 12.50 1.35
N ASP A 50 -3.91 12.83 1.97
CA ASP A 50 -4.18 12.79 3.41
C ASP A 50 -4.66 11.44 3.93
N ASP A 51 -4.92 10.46 3.07
CA ASP A 51 -5.28 9.11 3.51
C ASP A 51 -4.08 8.41 4.15
N VAL A 52 -4.35 7.57 5.16
CA VAL A 52 -3.35 6.64 5.72
C VAL A 52 -3.22 5.46 4.77
N VAL A 53 -2.00 5.12 4.36
CA VAL A 53 -1.73 3.97 3.47
C VAL A 53 -1.30 2.75 4.28
N LEU A 54 -1.79 1.58 3.89
CA LEU A 54 -1.45 0.27 4.44
C LEU A 54 -1.14 -0.66 3.26
N SER A 55 -0.11 -1.50 3.40
CA SER A 55 0.25 -2.55 2.42
C SER A 55 0.01 -3.94 3.00
N GLY A 56 -0.36 -4.87 2.13
CA GLY A 56 -0.55 -6.27 2.46
C GLY A 56 -1.28 -7.04 1.35
N ASP A 57 -1.25 -8.36 1.44
CA ASP A 57 -2.02 -9.27 0.60
C ASP A 57 -3.46 -9.39 1.16
N TRP A 58 -4.41 -8.72 0.51
CA TRP A 58 -5.81 -8.63 0.97
C TRP A 58 -6.72 -9.69 0.35
N ASP A 59 -6.30 -10.34 -0.74
CA ASP A 59 -7.09 -11.33 -1.48
C ASP A 59 -6.45 -12.74 -1.53
N GLY A 60 -5.24 -12.87 -0.98
CA GLY A 60 -4.53 -14.15 -0.80
C GLY A 60 -3.82 -14.62 -2.06
N ASP A 61 -3.48 -13.72 -2.99
CA ASP A 61 -2.81 -14.07 -4.25
C ASP A 61 -1.27 -14.12 -4.15
N GLY A 62 -0.73 -13.78 -2.98
CA GLY A 62 0.70 -13.73 -2.70
C GLY A 62 1.36 -12.40 -3.10
N LYS A 63 0.60 -11.37 -3.48
CA LYS A 63 1.12 -10.03 -3.77
C LYS A 63 0.56 -9.01 -2.80
N ASP A 64 1.46 -8.18 -2.29
CA ASP A 64 1.04 -7.04 -1.50
C ASP A 64 0.48 -5.94 -2.40
N THR A 65 -0.67 -5.43 -1.98
CA THR A 65 -1.37 -4.32 -2.62
C THR A 65 -1.82 -3.31 -1.55
N PHE A 66 -2.67 -2.35 -1.90
CA PHE A 66 -2.91 -1.19 -1.04
C PHE A 66 -4.33 -1.12 -0.49
N MET A 67 -4.39 -0.83 0.80
CA MET A 67 -5.56 -0.25 1.45
C MET A 67 -5.25 1.20 1.83
N VAL A 68 -6.19 2.10 1.58
CA VAL A 68 -6.13 3.46 2.14
C VAL A 68 -7.26 3.66 3.13
N ARG A 69 -6.98 4.35 4.23
CA ARG A 69 -7.94 4.63 5.30
C ARG A 69 -8.22 6.12 5.38
N ARG A 70 -9.50 6.46 5.37
CA ARG A 70 -10.04 7.82 5.48
C ARG A 70 -11.03 7.90 6.63
N GLY A 71 -10.55 8.38 7.78
CA GLY A 71 -11.32 8.30 9.01
C GLY A 71 -11.59 6.85 9.39
N ARG A 72 -12.85 6.41 9.35
CA ARG A 72 -13.22 5.00 9.59
C ARG A 72 -13.37 4.17 8.31
N GLU A 73 -13.40 4.82 7.15
CA GLU A 73 -13.64 4.15 5.87
C GLU A 73 -12.31 3.58 5.34
N CYS A 74 -12.33 2.31 4.99
CA CYS A 74 -11.22 1.56 4.42
C CYS A 74 -11.51 1.25 2.96
N HIS A 75 -10.56 1.57 2.08
CA HIS A 75 -10.66 1.41 0.64
C HIS A 75 -9.55 0.48 0.13
N VAL A 76 -9.91 -0.75 -0.25
CA VAL A 76 -8.96 -1.78 -0.70
C VAL A 76 -8.91 -1.85 -2.22
N SER A 77 -7.70 -1.96 -2.76
CA SER A 77 -7.44 -2.26 -4.18
C SER A 77 -6.42 -3.38 -4.27
N ASN A 78 -6.80 -4.51 -4.89
CA ASN A 78 -5.93 -5.64 -5.15
C ASN A 78 -5.17 -5.51 -6.48
N SER A 79 -4.95 -4.26 -6.93
CA SER A 79 -4.19 -4.01 -8.14
C SER A 79 -3.28 -2.79 -7.99
N LEU A 80 -2.06 -2.92 -8.52
CA LEU A 80 -1.02 -1.89 -8.53
C LEU A 80 -1.22 -0.91 -9.69
N ARG A 81 -2.43 -0.33 -9.78
CA ARG A 81 -2.82 0.61 -10.83
C ARG A 81 -3.78 1.66 -10.29
N SER A 82 -3.88 2.77 -11.00
CA SER A 82 -4.89 3.79 -10.71
C SER A 82 -6.31 3.23 -10.92
N GLY A 83 -7.23 3.61 -10.04
CA GLY A 83 -8.61 3.14 -10.12
C GLY A 83 -9.42 3.41 -8.87
N ALA A 84 -10.69 3.00 -8.90
CA ALA A 84 -11.53 2.95 -7.73
C ALA A 84 -11.16 1.76 -6.84
N ALA A 85 -11.50 1.86 -5.55
CA ALA A 85 -11.39 0.73 -4.64
C ALA A 85 -12.30 -0.41 -5.07
N GLU A 86 -11.81 -1.63 -4.94
CA GLU A 86 -12.57 -2.86 -5.20
C GLU A 86 -13.48 -3.21 -4.02
N LYS A 87 -13.04 -2.87 -2.80
CA LYS A 87 -13.82 -3.07 -1.58
C LYS A 87 -13.75 -1.85 -0.69
N VAL A 88 -14.90 -1.48 -0.13
CA VAL A 88 -15.04 -0.37 0.80
C VAL A 88 -15.81 -0.84 2.02
N PHE A 89 -15.31 -0.54 3.21
CA PHE A 89 -15.97 -0.89 4.47
C PHE A 89 -15.56 0.06 5.60
N ASP A 90 -16.38 0.14 6.65
CA ASP A 90 -16.06 0.88 7.87
C ASP A 90 -15.40 -0.03 8.91
N TYR A 91 -14.34 0.43 9.58
CA TYR A 91 -13.70 -0.30 10.67
C TYR A 91 -13.09 0.61 11.76
N GLY A 92 -13.41 0.27 13.01
CA GLY A 92 -12.95 0.97 14.20
C GLY A 92 -13.44 2.41 14.31
N HIS A 93 -12.79 3.18 15.17
CA HIS A 93 -12.97 4.62 15.30
C HIS A 93 -11.91 5.38 14.50
N ALA A 94 -12.24 6.60 14.04
CA ALA A 94 -11.36 7.41 13.21
C ALA A 94 -10.01 7.75 13.85
N THR A 95 -9.91 7.67 15.18
CA THR A 95 -8.69 7.93 15.96
C THR A 95 -7.85 6.70 16.24
N ASP A 96 -8.33 5.50 15.86
CA ASP A 96 -7.61 4.26 16.13
C ASP A 96 -6.39 4.14 15.22
N MET A 97 -5.31 3.59 15.76
CA MET A 97 -4.17 3.13 14.97
C MET A 97 -4.49 1.73 14.44
N ILE A 98 -4.38 1.54 13.12
CA ILE A 98 -4.59 0.26 12.47
C ILE A 98 -3.24 -0.38 12.19
N LEU A 99 -3.12 -1.66 12.57
CA LEU A 99 -1.98 -2.51 12.25
C LEU A 99 -2.44 -3.61 11.30
N VAL A 100 -1.59 -3.93 10.35
CA VAL A 100 -1.85 -4.91 9.29
C VAL A 100 -0.68 -5.87 9.22
N GLY A 101 -0.93 -7.07 8.74
CA GLY A 101 0.07 -8.11 8.63
C GLY A 101 -0.57 -9.48 8.46
N ASN A 102 0.27 -10.44 8.10
CA ASN A 102 -0.10 -11.83 8.13
C ASN A 102 0.12 -12.38 9.55
N TRP A 103 -0.98 -12.74 10.22
CA TRP A 103 -0.97 -13.22 11.61
C TRP A 103 -1.20 -14.73 11.72
N ASP A 104 -1.46 -15.42 10.61
CA ASP A 104 -1.75 -16.86 10.63
C ASP A 104 -0.49 -17.74 10.51
N GLY A 105 0.68 -17.10 10.31
CA GLY A 105 1.99 -17.73 10.36
C GLY A 105 2.29 -18.65 9.17
N LYS A 106 1.54 -18.52 8.08
CA LYS A 106 1.77 -19.22 6.83
C LYS A 106 2.50 -18.36 5.81
#